data_AF-A0A0P1B8N1-F1
#
_entry.id   AF-A0A0P1B8N1-F1
#
_cell.length_a   1.000
_cell.length_b   1.000
_cell.length_c   1.000
_cell.angle_alpha   90.00
_cell.angle_beta   90.00
_cell.angle_gamma   90.00
#
_symmetry.space_group_name_H-M   'P 1'
#
loop_
_entity.id
_entity.type
_entity.pdbx_description
1 polymer ?
#
loop_
_entity_poly.entity_id
_entity_poly.type
_entity_poly.pdbx_seq_one_letter_code
_entity_poly.pdbx_strand_id
1 'polypeptide(L)'
;MDETGLYFTMFPDRTGKRLTKRLTIALCCNADGSEKLPLLLIGKGEKPRGFTNTTAKEMNYLHTATTLMTREIFLQWITNVNIYFKEQQRKCVLLVDNAAVHTGYNVEELTNLEVVLFPPGTPPHLQPIAAGIVAAFKRRYRRRQIQQVLDQLDADADMSTAAKFDSIGVKQALTWCTESWDALPSTLLTSCWYETGLIFADNLNFVHESRSAEEHISEELAVMLSWLHAVNPLTVDELIYMPEENVIMDEPTDEDFCVPLETVKLVVPQMKSKALDLDGGLSVEELKERLKWIAKLLIYADEKGISADSVSGMRILQRDFRDQLNKRFEGINSNIVL
;
A
#
# COMPACT_ATOMS: atom_id res chain seq x y z
N MET A 1 -5.79 -0.64 8.00
CA MET A 1 -6.01 0.52 7.12
C MET A 1 -4.73 0.78 6.38
N ASP A 2 -4.84 1.24 5.14
CA ASP A 2 -3.71 1.61 4.29
C ASP A 2 -4.19 2.58 3.21
N GLU A 3 -3.27 3.32 2.61
CA GLU A 3 -3.51 4.31 1.57
C GLU A 3 -3.07 3.82 0.20
N THR A 4 -3.79 4.26 -0.84
CA THR A 4 -3.32 4.09 -2.21
C THR A 4 -3.56 5.33 -3.05
N GLY A 5 -2.59 5.67 -3.90
CA GLY A 5 -2.76 6.66 -4.94
C GLY A 5 -3.62 6.13 -6.09
N LEU A 6 -4.32 7.05 -6.75
CA LEU A 6 -5.08 6.75 -7.95
C LEU A 6 -5.05 7.93 -8.93
N TYR A 7 -4.52 7.67 -10.12
CA TYR A 7 -4.56 8.59 -11.24
C TYR A 7 -5.82 8.38 -12.08
N PHE A 8 -6.82 9.23 -11.87
CA PHE A 8 -8.17 9.06 -12.44
C PHE A 8 -8.32 9.59 -13.88
N THR A 9 -7.33 10.33 -14.39
CA THR A 9 -7.29 10.80 -15.79
C THR A 9 -6.22 10.12 -16.63
N MET A 10 -5.63 9.03 -16.13
CA MET A 10 -4.56 8.37 -16.85
C MET A 10 -5.10 7.57 -18.04
N PHE A 11 -4.59 7.87 -19.24
CA PHE A 11 -4.67 7.01 -20.41
C PHE A 11 -3.62 5.87 -20.31
N PRO A 12 -3.99 4.58 -20.42
CA PRO A 12 -3.08 3.45 -20.23
C PRO A 12 -2.14 3.21 -21.43
N ASP A 13 -1.24 4.17 -21.67
CA ASP A 13 -0.22 4.13 -22.71
C ASP A 13 1.15 4.55 -22.13
N ARG A 14 2.21 3.79 -22.45
CA ARG A 14 3.59 4.07 -22.02
C ARG A 14 4.24 5.25 -22.75
N THR A 15 3.74 5.66 -23.92
CA THR A 15 4.41 6.62 -24.80
C THR A 15 4.12 8.10 -24.49
N GLY A 16 3.06 8.39 -23.74
CA GLY A 16 2.58 9.75 -23.51
C GLY A 16 3.07 10.41 -22.22
N LYS A 17 3.15 11.75 -22.22
CA LYS A 17 3.20 12.52 -20.97
C LYS A 17 1.91 12.24 -20.18
N ARG A 18 2.06 11.61 -19.02
CA ARG A 18 0.96 11.30 -18.09
C ARG A 18 0.39 12.60 -17.48
N LEU A 19 -0.53 13.26 -18.18
CA LEU A 19 -1.37 14.31 -17.58
C LEU A 19 -2.37 13.66 -16.62
N THR A 20 -1.92 13.47 -15.38
CA THR A 20 -2.62 12.63 -14.41
C THR A 20 -3.02 13.43 -13.19
N LYS A 21 -4.32 13.45 -12.92
CA LYS A 21 -4.88 14.01 -11.69
C LYS A 21 -4.91 12.89 -10.65
N ARG A 22 -4.31 13.14 -9.48
CA ARG A 22 -4.16 12.18 -8.38
C ARG A 22 -5.25 12.34 -7.34
N LEU A 23 -5.69 11.21 -6.80
CA LEU A 23 -6.39 11.08 -5.52
C LEU A 23 -5.57 10.16 -4.61
N THR A 24 -5.67 10.36 -3.31
CA THR A 24 -5.26 9.36 -2.31
C THR A 24 -6.52 8.83 -1.63
N ILE A 25 -6.60 7.50 -1.53
CA ILE A 25 -7.75 6.80 -0.97
C ILE A 25 -7.26 5.96 0.21
N ALA A 26 -7.83 6.20 1.39
CA ALA A 26 -7.62 5.37 2.56
C ALA A 26 -8.71 4.31 2.65
N LEU A 27 -8.28 3.05 2.72
CA LEU A 27 -9.12 1.85 2.74
C LEU A 27 -9.05 1.20 4.13
N CYS A 28 -10.20 0.79 4.68
CA CYS A 28 -10.22 0.06 5.96
C CYS A 28 -11.40 -0.92 6.02
N CYS A 29 -11.11 -2.17 6.31
CA CYS A 29 -12.09 -3.24 6.52
C CYS A 29 -11.65 -4.16 7.66
N ASN A 30 -12.57 -4.97 8.17
CA ASN A 30 -12.28 -5.96 9.19
C ASN A 30 -11.91 -7.33 8.58
N ALA A 31 -11.42 -8.24 9.43
CA ALA A 31 -10.79 -9.49 9.00
C ALA A 31 -11.76 -10.51 8.37
N ASP A 32 -13.01 -10.54 8.83
CA ASP A 32 -14.04 -11.43 8.26
C ASP A 32 -14.73 -10.83 7.03
N GLY A 33 -14.37 -9.60 6.63
CA GLY A 33 -14.93 -8.92 5.47
C GLY A 33 -16.38 -8.46 5.61
N SER A 34 -16.99 -8.56 6.80
CA SER A 34 -18.37 -8.13 7.04
C SER A 34 -18.52 -6.62 7.17
N GLU A 35 -17.45 -5.90 7.52
CA GLU A 35 -17.47 -4.47 7.76
C GLU A 35 -16.37 -3.75 6.97
N LYS A 36 -16.80 -2.75 6.20
CA LYS A 36 -15.94 -1.78 5.52
C LYS A 36 -16.23 -0.41 6.12
N LEU A 37 -15.19 0.32 6.55
CA LEU A 37 -15.35 1.71 6.91
C LEU A 37 -15.54 2.56 5.65
N PRO A 38 -16.23 3.71 5.73
CA PRO A 38 -16.31 4.66 4.63
C PRO A 38 -14.91 5.07 4.15
N LEU A 39 -14.76 5.22 2.84
CA LEU A 39 -13.52 5.72 2.25
C LEU A 39 -13.19 7.10 2.81
N LEU A 40 -11.91 7.35 3.09
CA LEU A 40 -11.39 8.71 3.22
C LEU A 40 -10.69 9.08 1.91
N LEU A 41 -11.16 10.16 1.28
CA LEU A 41 -10.73 10.57 -0.05
C LEU A 41 -9.96 11.89 0.05
N ILE A 42 -8.77 11.96 -0.53
CA ILE A 42 -7.92 13.16 -0.49
C ILE A 42 -7.60 13.57 -1.92
N GLY A 43 -7.85 14.83 -2.26
CA GLY A 43 -7.50 15.41 -3.55
C GLY A 43 -6.84 16.77 -3.46
N LYS A 44 -6.54 17.38 -4.61
CA LYS A 44 -5.76 18.62 -4.67
C LYS A 44 -6.56 19.87 -4.36
N GLY A 45 -7.79 19.93 -4.87
CA GLY A 45 -8.62 21.14 -4.80
C GLY A 45 -9.54 21.11 -3.59
N GLU A 46 -9.62 22.21 -2.84
CA GLU A 46 -10.59 22.36 -1.75
C GLU A 46 -12.04 22.28 -2.24
N LYS A 47 -12.32 22.91 -3.40
CA LYS A 47 -13.62 22.90 -4.07
C LYS A 47 -13.47 22.45 -5.52
N PRO A 48 -13.36 21.13 -5.76
CA PRO A 48 -13.25 20.62 -7.11
C PRO A 48 -14.49 20.96 -7.95
N ARG A 49 -14.32 21.02 -9.28
CA ARG A 49 -15.43 21.34 -10.19
C ARG A 49 -16.59 20.35 -9.99
N GLY A 50 -17.81 20.88 -9.80
CA GLY A 50 -19.02 20.09 -9.61
C GLY A 50 -19.37 19.78 -8.14
N PHE A 51 -18.59 20.28 -7.19
CA PHE A 51 -18.90 20.18 -5.77
C PHE A 51 -19.81 21.33 -5.32
N THR A 52 -20.85 20.99 -4.55
CA THR A 52 -21.60 21.96 -3.75
C THR A 52 -20.95 22.10 -2.37
N ASN A 53 -21.50 22.97 -1.52
CA ASN A 53 -21.03 23.14 -0.13
C ASN A 53 -21.15 21.86 0.71
N THR A 54 -21.96 20.87 0.31
CA THR A 54 -22.18 19.62 1.07
C THR A 54 -21.50 18.41 0.43
N THR A 55 -21.23 18.43 -0.87
CA THR A 55 -20.70 17.26 -1.61
C THR A 55 -19.40 16.72 -1.02
N ALA A 56 -18.47 17.60 -0.61
CA ALA A 56 -17.21 17.16 -0.01
C ALA A 56 -17.43 16.34 1.27
N LYS A 57 -18.32 16.81 2.14
CA LYS A 57 -18.64 16.13 3.40
C LYS A 57 -19.36 14.80 3.15
N GLU A 58 -20.33 14.79 2.23
CA GLU A 58 -21.08 13.58 1.85
C GLU A 58 -20.18 12.48 1.28
N MET A 59 -19.14 12.85 0.53
CA MET A 59 -18.17 11.91 -0.04
C MET A 59 -16.95 11.64 0.86
N ASN A 60 -16.92 12.20 2.08
CA ASN A 60 -15.75 12.15 2.97
C ASN A 60 -14.45 12.57 2.27
N TYR A 61 -14.54 13.66 1.49
CA TYR A 61 -13.46 14.24 0.71
C TYR A 61 -12.77 15.38 1.47
N LEU A 62 -11.45 15.27 1.59
CA LEU A 62 -10.54 16.29 2.11
C LEU A 62 -9.59 16.76 1.00
N HIS A 63 -8.90 17.87 1.26
CA HIS A 63 -7.92 18.41 0.32
C HIS A 63 -6.56 18.63 0.98
N THR A 64 -5.50 18.37 0.22
CA THR A 64 -4.12 18.73 0.55
C THR A 64 -3.40 19.19 -0.71
N ALA A 65 -2.44 20.11 -0.58
CA ALA A 65 -1.70 20.63 -1.74
C ALA A 65 -0.92 19.52 -2.48
N THR A 66 -0.42 18.53 -1.73
CA THR A 66 0.37 17.39 -2.19
C THR A 66 -0.48 16.18 -2.57
N THR A 67 -1.79 16.20 -2.27
CA THR A 67 -2.74 15.08 -2.41
C THR A 67 -2.41 13.85 -1.56
N LEU A 68 -1.49 13.97 -0.61
CA LEU A 68 -1.09 12.90 0.30
C LEU A 68 -1.81 13.04 1.65
N MET A 69 -1.78 11.96 2.44
CA MET A 69 -2.25 12.01 3.82
C MET A 69 -1.30 12.85 4.67
N THR A 70 -1.85 13.65 5.57
CA THR A 70 -1.08 14.34 6.62
C THR A 70 -1.41 13.76 7.99
N ARG A 71 -0.55 14.02 8.98
CA ARG A 71 -0.80 13.61 10.35
C ARG A 71 -2.12 14.17 10.88
N GLU A 72 -2.44 15.42 10.59
CA GLU A 72 -3.68 16.07 11.04
C GLU A 72 -4.92 15.34 10.51
N ILE A 73 -4.89 14.95 9.23
CA ILE A 73 -5.96 14.17 8.60
C ILE A 73 -6.08 12.81 9.27
N PHE A 74 -4.96 12.11 9.48
CA PHE A 74 -4.96 10.81 10.15
C PHE A 74 -5.53 10.90 11.57
N LEU A 75 -5.08 11.87 12.38
CA LEU A 75 -5.56 12.11 13.75
C LEU A 75 -7.07 12.39 13.79
N GLN A 76 -7.56 13.22 12.87
CA GLN A 76 -8.99 13.48 12.74
C GLN A 76 -9.76 12.19 12.37
N TRP A 77 -9.23 11.41 11.44
CA TRP A 77 -9.86 10.18 10.99
C TRP A 77 -9.93 9.13 12.10
N ILE A 78 -8.83 8.82 12.81
CA ILE A 78 -8.84 7.85 13.93
C ILE A 78 -9.76 8.30 15.07
N THR A 79 -9.89 9.61 15.32
CA THR A 79 -10.81 10.15 16.31
C THR A 79 -12.26 9.85 15.92
N ASN A 80 -12.61 10.05 14.64
CA ASN A 80 -13.95 9.73 14.13
C ASN A 80 -14.22 8.22 14.16
N VAL A 81 -13.23 7.38 13.83
CA VAL A 81 -13.35 5.92 13.92
C VAL A 81 -13.53 5.46 15.37
N ASN A 82 -12.82 6.07 16.32
CA ASN A 82 -13.02 5.81 17.74
C ASN A 82 -14.43 6.19 18.21
N ILE A 83 -14.95 7.34 17.80
CA ILE A 83 -16.34 7.75 18.07
C ILE A 83 -17.33 6.74 17.48
N TYR A 84 -17.13 6.33 16.22
CA TYR A 84 -17.96 5.35 15.54
C TYR A 84 -18.07 4.03 16.32
N PHE A 85 -16.94 3.45 16.77
CA PHE A 85 -16.97 2.22 17.56
C PHE A 85 -17.50 2.45 18.98
N LYS A 86 -17.27 3.63 19.57
CA LYS A 86 -17.84 4.02 20.86
C LYS A 86 -19.36 4.09 20.83
N GLU A 87 -19.95 4.69 19.80
CA GLU A 87 -21.40 4.76 19.60
C GLU A 87 -22.02 3.35 19.48
N GLN A 88 -21.28 2.41 18.91
CA GLN A 88 -21.68 1.00 18.80
C GLN A 88 -21.37 0.16 20.05
N GLN A 89 -20.75 0.74 21.09
CA GLN A 89 -20.30 0.00 22.28
C GLN A 89 -19.35 -1.15 21.95
N ARG A 90 -18.53 -1.00 20.90
CA ARG A 90 -17.54 -1.98 20.44
C ARG A 90 -16.13 -1.47 20.74
N LYS A 91 -15.20 -2.41 20.94
CA LYS A 91 -13.76 -2.14 20.93
C LYS A 91 -13.16 -2.78 19.69
N CYS A 92 -12.23 -2.08 19.04
CA CYS A 92 -11.59 -2.56 17.82
C CYS A 92 -10.10 -2.30 17.86
N VAL A 93 -9.34 -3.22 17.25
CA VAL A 93 -7.92 -3.04 16.97
C VAL A 93 -7.78 -2.60 15.52
N LEU A 94 -7.11 -1.48 15.29
CA LEU A 94 -6.77 -0.96 13.98
C LEU A 94 -5.30 -1.26 13.68
N LEU A 95 -5.07 -2.10 12.66
CA LEU A 95 -3.74 -2.34 12.11
C LEU A 95 -3.41 -1.28 11.05
N VAL A 96 -2.25 -0.65 11.14
CA VAL A 96 -1.76 0.38 10.21
C VAL A 96 -0.25 0.25 10.04
N ASP A 97 0.29 0.70 8.92
CA ASP A 97 1.74 0.68 8.71
C ASP A 97 2.47 1.66 9.67
N ASN A 98 3.79 1.63 9.67
CA ASN A 98 4.61 2.49 10.52
C ASN A 98 5.01 3.82 9.84
N ALA A 99 4.17 4.36 8.95
CA ALA A 99 4.43 5.67 8.35
C ALA A 99 4.44 6.78 9.40
N ALA A 100 5.28 7.81 9.19
CA ALA A 100 5.43 8.92 10.15
C ALA A 100 4.11 9.69 10.41
N VAL A 101 3.20 9.69 9.43
CA VAL A 101 1.87 10.31 9.53
C VAL A 101 0.94 9.54 10.49
N HIS A 102 1.21 8.25 10.74
CA HIS A 102 0.43 7.38 11.64
C HIS A 102 0.85 7.45 13.11
N THR A 103 1.72 8.41 13.45
CA THR A 103 2.26 8.60 14.81
C THR A 103 1.80 9.93 15.42
N GLY A 104 1.98 10.08 16.74
CA GLY A 104 1.69 11.33 17.46
C GLY A 104 0.25 11.49 17.94
N TYR A 105 -0.55 10.42 17.98
CA TYR A 105 -1.87 10.42 18.60
C TYR A 105 -1.79 10.24 20.12
N ASN A 106 -2.75 10.81 20.84
CA ASN A 106 -2.91 10.61 22.27
C ASN A 106 -3.68 9.31 22.54
N VAL A 107 -3.00 8.30 23.06
CA VAL A 107 -3.60 6.97 23.35
C VAL A 107 -4.75 7.09 24.35
N GLU A 108 -4.69 8.04 25.29
CA GLU A 108 -5.72 8.23 26.31
C GLU A 108 -7.06 8.73 25.74
N GLU A 109 -7.05 9.33 24.55
CA GLU A 109 -8.25 9.83 23.87
C GLU A 109 -8.99 8.73 23.08
N LEU A 110 -8.33 7.61 22.79
CA LEU A 110 -8.88 6.50 22.01
C LEU A 110 -9.43 5.40 22.93
N THR A 111 -10.64 5.60 23.47
CA THR A 111 -11.26 4.69 24.45
C THR A 111 -11.77 3.36 23.86
N ASN A 112 -12.05 3.33 22.55
CA ASN A 112 -12.72 2.23 21.85
C ASN A 112 -11.93 1.75 20.62
N LEU A 113 -10.80 2.38 20.32
CA LEU A 113 -9.93 2.05 19.22
C LEU A 113 -8.50 1.88 19.73
N GLU A 114 -7.92 0.69 19.56
CA GLU A 114 -6.51 0.44 19.82
C GLU A 114 -5.77 0.46 18.48
N VAL A 115 -4.80 1.36 18.33
CA VAL A 115 -4.00 1.45 17.09
C VAL A 115 -2.72 0.67 17.27
N VAL A 116 -2.50 -0.32 16.40
CA VAL A 116 -1.30 -1.17 16.40
C VAL A 116 -0.55 -0.95 15.09
N LEU A 117 0.68 -0.48 15.21
CA LEU A 117 1.56 -0.27 14.06
C LEU A 117 2.24 -1.59 13.68
N PHE A 118 2.26 -1.92 12.39
CA PHE A 118 3.12 -2.97 11.89
C PHE A 118 4.60 -2.64 12.13
N PRO A 119 5.49 -3.63 12.27
CA PRO A 119 6.92 -3.36 12.34
C PRO A 119 7.42 -2.53 11.14
N PRO A 120 8.40 -1.63 11.34
CA PRO A 120 8.98 -0.88 10.23
C PRO A 120 9.49 -1.80 9.12
N GLY A 121 9.15 -1.49 7.86
CA GLY A 121 9.54 -2.30 6.70
C GLY A 121 8.74 -3.59 6.51
N THR A 122 7.56 -3.71 7.15
CA THR A 122 6.66 -4.85 6.93
C THR A 122 6.28 -4.97 5.45
N PRO A 123 6.55 -6.11 4.79
CA PRO A 123 6.23 -6.32 3.40
C PRO A 123 4.72 -6.16 3.09
N PRO A 124 4.34 -5.63 1.91
CA PRO A 124 2.93 -5.45 1.52
C PRO A 124 2.08 -6.72 1.62
N HIS A 125 2.63 -7.91 1.34
CA HIS A 125 1.90 -9.18 1.41
C HIS A 125 1.51 -9.59 2.84
N LEU A 126 2.06 -8.95 3.87
CA LEU A 126 1.67 -9.15 5.27
C LEU A 126 0.65 -8.10 5.76
N GLN A 127 0.29 -7.14 4.91
CA GLN A 127 -0.67 -6.10 5.24
C GLN A 127 -1.94 -6.36 4.43
N PRO A 128 -3.09 -6.72 5.05
CA PRO A 128 -4.25 -7.22 4.32
C PRO A 128 -4.75 -6.30 3.19
N ILE A 129 -4.69 -4.99 3.43
CA ILE A 129 -5.11 -4.00 2.44
C ILE A 129 -4.18 -4.02 1.22
N ALA A 130 -2.86 -4.05 1.43
CA ALA A 130 -1.86 -4.11 0.37
C ALA A 130 -1.69 -5.52 -0.26
N ALA A 131 -2.05 -6.58 0.46
CA ALA A 131 -1.90 -7.98 0.04
C ALA A 131 -2.82 -8.36 -1.12
N GLY A 132 -3.90 -7.61 -1.36
CA GLY A 132 -4.77 -7.85 -2.52
C GLY A 132 -5.99 -6.95 -2.63
N ILE A 133 -6.44 -6.36 -1.52
CA ILE A 133 -7.64 -5.51 -1.48
C ILE A 133 -7.45 -4.25 -2.34
N VAL A 134 -6.29 -3.59 -2.28
CA VAL A 134 -5.95 -2.44 -3.14
C VAL A 134 -6.03 -2.83 -4.63
N ALA A 135 -5.48 -3.98 -5.01
CA ALA A 135 -5.51 -4.45 -6.38
C ALA A 135 -6.95 -4.73 -6.86
N ALA A 136 -7.73 -5.43 -6.03
CA ALA A 136 -9.13 -5.73 -6.31
C ALA A 136 -10.01 -4.47 -6.43
N PHE A 137 -9.75 -3.48 -5.57
CA PHE A 137 -10.37 -2.15 -5.65
C PHE A 137 -10.00 -1.46 -6.97
N LYS A 138 -8.70 -1.39 -7.30
CA LYS A 138 -8.23 -0.74 -8.53
C LYS A 138 -8.76 -1.43 -9.78
N ARG A 139 -8.85 -2.77 -9.85
CA ARG A 139 -9.46 -3.48 -11.00
C ARG A 139 -10.89 -3.01 -11.26
N ARG A 140 -11.71 -2.98 -10.21
CA ARG A 140 -13.11 -2.51 -10.28
C ARG A 140 -13.22 -1.03 -10.68
N TYR A 141 -12.30 -0.20 -10.20
CA TYR A 141 -12.23 1.21 -10.60
C TYR A 141 -11.84 1.36 -12.07
N ARG A 142 -10.74 0.72 -12.50
CA ARG A 142 -10.23 0.77 -13.87
C ARG A 142 -11.25 0.24 -14.87
N ARG A 143 -12.01 -0.78 -14.50
CA ARG A 143 -13.10 -1.30 -15.33
C ARG A 143 -14.14 -0.21 -15.61
N ARG A 144 -14.63 0.48 -14.58
CA ARG A 144 -15.56 1.61 -14.76
C ARG A 144 -14.96 2.74 -15.59
N GLN A 145 -13.71 3.09 -15.31
CA GLN A 145 -12.99 4.15 -16.00
C GLN A 145 -12.87 3.86 -17.51
N ILE A 146 -12.43 2.65 -17.87
CA ILE A 146 -12.23 2.26 -19.25
C ILE A 146 -13.59 2.09 -19.96
N GLN A 147 -14.58 1.50 -19.29
CA GLN A 147 -15.93 1.37 -19.86
C GLN A 147 -16.51 2.74 -20.24
N GLN A 148 -16.44 3.71 -19.34
CA GLN A 148 -16.91 5.08 -19.61
C GLN A 148 -16.21 5.70 -20.82
N VAL A 149 -14.91 5.46 -20.99
CA VAL A 149 -14.17 5.99 -22.15
C VAL A 149 -14.59 5.30 -23.43
N LEU A 150 -14.76 3.98 -23.42
CA LEU A 150 -15.24 3.22 -24.58
C LEU A 150 -16.64 3.68 -25.00
N ASP A 151 -17.56 3.85 -24.05
CA ASP A 151 -18.91 4.37 -24.32
C ASP A 151 -18.88 5.77 -24.97
N GLN A 152 -17.91 6.60 -24.58
CA GLN A 152 -17.74 7.93 -25.17
C GLN A 152 -17.07 7.91 -26.55
N LEU A 153 -16.22 6.91 -26.83
CA LEU A 153 -15.62 6.71 -28.16
C LEU A 153 -16.68 6.24 -29.16
N ASP A 154 -17.61 5.39 -28.73
CA ASP A 154 -18.74 4.96 -29.55
C ASP A 154 -19.70 6.12 -29.86
N ALA A 155 -19.86 7.07 -28.93
CA ALA A 155 -20.74 8.22 -29.09
C ALA A 155 -20.13 9.40 -29.88
N ASP A 156 -18.81 9.60 -29.81
CA ASP A 156 -18.11 10.74 -30.38
C ASP A 156 -16.68 10.35 -30.81
N ALA A 157 -16.55 10.04 -32.10
CA ALA A 157 -15.32 9.57 -32.72
C ALA A 157 -14.28 10.67 -32.98
N ASP A 158 -14.64 11.95 -32.86
CA ASP A 158 -13.77 13.07 -33.21
C ASP A 158 -12.76 13.41 -32.09
N MET A 159 -13.06 13.00 -30.85
CA MET A 159 -12.21 13.25 -29.69
C MET A 159 -11.29 12.06 -29.40
N SER A 160 -9.99 12.34 -29.24
CA SER A 160 -9.00 11.29 -28.98
C SER A 160 -9.24 10.57 -27.65
N THR A 161 -8.87 9.28 -27.59
CA THR A 161 -8.96 8.47 -26.36
C THR A 161 -8.32 9.15 -25.16
N ALA A 162 -7.13 9.76 -25.33
CA ALA A 162 -6.45 10.49 -24.27
C ALA A 162 -7.25 11.70 -23.76
N ALA A 163 -7.93 12.44 -24.65
CA ALA A 163 -8.78 13.56 -24.25
C ALA A 163 -10.03 13.09 -23.49
N LYS A 164 -10.60 11.93 -23.85
CA LYS A 164 -11.70 11.31 -23.09
C LYS A 164 -11.28 10.98 -21.66
N PHE A 165 -10.10 10.38 -21.47
CA PHE A 165 -9.53 10.15 -20.13
C PHE A 165 -9.29 11.45 -19.34
N ASP A 166 -8.76 12.50 -19.96
CA ASP A 166 -8.55 13.79 -19.26
C ASP A 166 -9.85 14.52 -18.90
N SER A 167 -10.93 14.25 -19.64
CA SER A 167 -12.25 14.82 -19.39
C SER A 167 -12.93 14.28 -18.14
N ILE A 168 -12.44 13.17 -17.57
CA ILE A 168 -13.01 12.54 -16.37
C ILE A 168 -12.99 13.54 -15.21
N GLY A 169 -14.18 13.88 -14.74
CA GLY A 169 -14.36 14.77 -13.60
C GLY A 169 -14.03 14.09 -12.28
N VAL A 170 -13.42 14.84 -11.36
CA VAL A 170 -13.13 14.39 -9.98
C VAL A 170 -14.36 13.85 -9.24
N LYS A 171 -15.53 14.48 -9.38
CA LYS A 171 -16.77 13.99 -8.76
C LYS A 171 -17.11 12.58 -9.25
N GLN A 172 -17.00 12.34 -10.55
CA GLN A 172 -17.23 11.03 -11.15
C GLN A 172 -16.20 10.01 -10.65
N ALA A 173 -14.93 10.40 -10.59
CA ALA A 173 -13.87 9.54 -10.06
C ALA A 173 -14.14 9.13 -8.60
N LEU A 174 -14.56 10.07 -7.74
CA LEU A 174 -14.87 9.77 -6.35
C LEU A 174 -16.09 8.86 -6.20
N THR A 175 -17.13 9.09 -7.00
CA THR A 175 -18.29 8.17 -7.07
C THR A 175 -17.85 6.77 -7.45
N TRP A 176 -17.00 6.61 -8.47
CA TRP A 176 -16.47 5.30 -8.84
C TRP A 176 -15.57 4.68 -7.78
N CYS A 177 -14.84 5.48 -6.98
CA CYS A 177 -14.11 4.95 -5.82
C CYS A 177 -15.10 4.30 -4.84
N THR A 178 -16.13 5.03 -4.42
CA THR A 178 -17.15 4.50 -3.49
C THR A 178 -17.81 3.24 -4.05
N GLU A 179 -18.28 3.27 -5.29
CA GLU A 179 -18.91 2.10 -5.94
C GLU A 179 -17.96 0.90 -6.09
N SER A 180 -16.66 1.15 -6.31
CA SER A 180 -15.65 0.09 -6.42
C SER A 180 -15.34 -0.54 -5.08
N TRP A 181 -15.33 0.28 -4.02
CA TRP A 181 -15.18 -0.17 -2.64
C TRP A 181 -16.38 -0.99 -2.18
N ASP A 182 -17.59 -0.51 -2.45
CA ASP A 182 -18.85 -1.19 -2.08
C ASP A 182 -19.00 -2.53 -2.81
N ALA A 183 -18.53 -2.62 -4.05
CA ALA A 183 -18.58 -3.83 -4.87
C ALA A 183 -17.54 -4.92 -4.51
N LEU A 184 -16.65 -4.68 -3.53
CA LEU A 184 -15.75 -5.74 -3.05
C LEU A 184 -16.52 -6.79 -2.23
N PRO A 185 -16.46 -8.09 -2.61
CA PRO A 185 -17.09 -9.17 -1.86
C PRO A 185 -16.41 -9.40 -0.51
N SER A 186 -17.19 -9.74 0.52
CA SER A 186 -16.64 -10.10 1.84
C SER A 186 -15.65 -11.26 1.76
N THR A 187 -15.94 -12.29 0.94
CA THR A 187 -15.06 -13.46 0.73
C THR A 187 -13.67 -13.06 0.23
N LEU A 188 -13.58 -12.04 -0.63
CA LEU A 188 -12.30 -11.52 -1.11
C LEU A 188 -11.54 -10.82 0.00
N LEU A 189 -12.22 -10.00 0.81
CA LEU A 189 -11.58 -9.33 1.94
C LEU A 189 -11.02 -10.37 2.92
N THR A 190 -11.82 -11.36 3.31
CA THR A 190 -11.39 -12.47 4.17
C THR A 190 -10.21 -13.24 3.57
N SER A 191 -10.21 -13.49 2.24
CA SER A 191 -9.09 -14.11 1.53
C SER A 191 -7.80 -13.35 1.71
N CYS A 192 -7.82 -12.02 1.50
CA CYS A 192 -6.62 -11.21 1.66
C CYS A 192 -6.12 -11.20 3.12
N TRP A 193 -7.02 -11.17 4.11
CA TRP A 193 -6.62 -11.30 5.51
C TRP A 193 -6.01 -12.66 5.82
N TYR A 194 -6.61 -13.75 5.33
CA TYR A 194 -6.10 -15.10 5.52
C TYR A 194 -4.70 -15.29 4.90
N GLU A 195 -4.48 -14.76 3.69
CA GLU A 195 -3.18 -14.85 2.99
C GLU A 195 -2.03 -14.17 3.75
N THR A 196 -2.32 -13.17 4.59
CA THR A 196 -1.30 -12.55 5.46
C THR A 196 -0.84 -13.44 6.62
N GLY A 197 -1.59 -14.50 6.94
CA GLY A 197 -1.38 -15.32 8.12
C GLY A 197 -1.83 -14.69 9.44
N LEU A 198 -2.44 -13.49 9.41
CA LEU A 198 -2.97 -12.82 10.61
C LEU A 198 -4.25 -13.46 11.16
N ILE A 199 -4.97 -14.22 10.32
CA ILE A 199 -6.14 -15.00 10.73
C ILE A 199 -6.02 -16.45 10.27
N PHE A 200 -6.69 -17.34 11.01
CA PHE A 200 -6.80 -18.75 10.67
C PHE A 200 -8.22 -19.04 10.15
N ALA A 201 -8.34 -19.93 9.15
CA ALA A 201 -9.62 -20.36 8.61
C ALA A 201 -9.63 -21.88 8.41
N ASP A 202 -10.71 -22.54 8.86
CA ASP A 202 -10.87 -23.99 8.75
C ASP A 202 -11.25 -24.46 7.33
N ASN A 203 -11.89 -23.60 6.53
CA ASN A 203 -12.37 -23.91 5.18
C ASN A 203 -11.80 -22.90 4.18
N LEU A 204 -11.09 -23.37 3.13
CA LEU A 204 -10.38 -22.52 2.18
C LEU A 204 -11.08 -22.32 0.83
N ASN A 205 -12.34 -22.77 0.68
CA ASN A 205 -13.06 -22.65 -0.60
C ASN A 205 -13.18 -21.19 -1.05
N PHE A 206 -13.35 -20.25 -0.11
CA PHE A 206 -13.48 -18.82 -0.41
C PHE A 206 -12.23 -18.23 -1.07
N VAL A 207 -11.05 -18.81 -0.85
CA VAL A 207 -9.78 -18.33 -1.42
C VAL A 207 -9.73 -18.60 -2.92
N HIS A 208 -10.04 -19.84 -3.32
CA HIS A 208 -10.05 -20.24 -4.73
C HIS A 208 -11.13 -19.49 -5.55
N GLU A 209 -12.33 -19.35 -4.98
CA GLU A 209 -13.42 -18.61 -5.61
C GLU A 209 -13.06 -17.14 -5.81
N SER A 210 -12.46 -16.52 -4.79
CA SER A 210 -12.07 -15.10 -4.84
C SER A 210 -10.98 -14.86 -5.88
N ARG A 211 -9.97 -15.73 -5.94
CA ARG A 211 -8.90 -15.65 -6.95
C ARG A 211 -9.44 -15.80 -8.37
N SER A 212 -10.29 -16.80 -8.63
CA SER A 212 -10.88 -17.03 -9.95
C SER A 212 -11.73 -15.84 -10.41
N ALA A 213 -12.50 -15.23 -9.50
CA ALA A 213 -13.27 -14.03 -9.80
C ALA A 213 -12.38 -12.83 -10.18
N GLU A 214 -11.25 -12.64 -9.49
CA GLU A 214 -10.31 -11.55 -9.80
C GLU A 214 -9.55 -11.78 -11.10
N GLU A 215 -9.23 -13.04 -11.43
CA GLU A 215 -8.65 -13.43 -12.73
C GLU A 215 -9.61 -13.08 -13.87
N HIS A 216 -10.91 -13.37 -13.73
CA HIS A 216 -11.92 -13.02 -14.73
C HIS A 216 -12.05 -11.50 -14.96
N ILE A 217 -12.02 -10.69 -13.88
CA ILE A 217 -12.02 -9.23 -14.02
C ILE A 217 -10.74 -8.75 -14.73
N SER A 218 -9.61 -9.42 -14.50
CA SER A 218 -8.34 -9.08 -15.14
C SER A 218 -8.36 -9.43 -16.64
N GLU A 219 -8.96 -10.56 -17.02
CA GLU A 219 -9.19 -10.93 -18.42
C GLU A 219 -10.11 -9.93 -19.13
N GLU A 220 -11.21 -9.54 -18.48
CA GLU A 220 -12.13 -8.51 -18.97
C GLU A 220 -11.38 -7.19 -19.23
N LEU A 221 -10.59 -6.73 -18.25
CA LEU A 221 -9.77 -5.52 -18.39
C LEU A 221 -8.77 -5.62 -19.54
N ALA A 222 -8.13 -6.77 -19.74
CA ALA A 222 -7.20 -6.97 -20.83
C ALA A 222 -7.88 -6.82 -22.20
N VAL A 223 -9.10 -7.35 -22.35
CA VAL A 223 -9.92 -7.17 -23.55
C VAL A 223 -10.28 -5.69 -23.74
N MET A 224 -10.77 -5.01 -22.70
CA MET A 224 -11.14 -3.60 -22.79
C MET A 224 -9.95 -2.70 -23.16
N LEU A 225 -8.75 -2.98 -22.62
CA LEU A 225 -7.53 -2.26 -22.96
C LEU A 225 -7.16 -2.39 -24.44
N SER A 226 -7.45 -3.54 -25.06
CA SER A 226 -7.20 -3.74 -26.49
C SER A 226 -8.06 -2.83 -27.39
N TRP A 227 -9.22 -2.38 -26.90
CA TRP A 227 -10.14 -1.51 -27.64
C TRP A 227 -9.80 -0.02 -27.53
N LEU A 228 -8.86 0.35 -26.65
CA LEU A 228 -8.44 1.74 -26.48
C LEU A 228 -7.51 2.24 -27.60
N HIS A 229 -6.99 1.33 -28.44
CA HIS A 229 -6.05 1.63 -29.54
C HIS A 229 -4.82 2.46 -29.10
N ALA A 230 -4.30 2.18 -27.90
CA ALA A 230 -3.07 2.80 -27.41
C ALA A 230 -1.86 2.38 -28.28
N VAL A 231 -0.90 3.30 -28.44
CA VAL A 231 0.31 3.06 -29.25
C VAL A 231 1.23 2.07 -28.53
N ASN A 232 1.32 2.19 -27.20
CA ASN A 232 2.09 1.27 -26.36
C ASN A 232 1.28 0.93 -25.10
N PRO A 233 0.30 0.02 -25.21
CA PRO A 233 -0.66 -0.25 -24.13
C PRO A 233 0.02 -0.81 -22.88
N LEU A 234 -0.43 -0.34 -21.70
CA LEU A 234 -0.08 -0.98 -20.43
C LEU A 234 -0.71 -2.38 -20.33
N THR A 235 -0.04 -3.29 -19.64
CA THR A 235 -0.67 -4.53 -19.18
C THR A 235 -1.62 -4.25 -18.02
N VAL A 236 -2.50 -5.20 -17.69
CA VAL A 236 -3.36 -5.10 -16.51
C VAL A 236 -2.52 -4.94 -15.24
N ASP A 237 -1.47 -5.73 -15.07
CA ASP A 237 -0.60 -5.64 -13.90
C ASP A 237 0.08 -4.27 -13.78
N GLU A 238 0.60 -3.73 -14.88
CA GLU A 238 1.18 -2.39 -14.88
C GLU A 238 0.14 -1.32 -14.55
N LEU A 239 -1.10 -1.45 -15.05
CA LEU A 239 -2.19 -0.51 -14.77
C LEU A 239 -2.61 -0.51 -13.29
N ILE A 240 -2.54 -1.68 -12.63
CA ILE A 240 -2.94 -1.86 -11.23
C ILE A 240 -1.81 -1.49 -10.26
N TYR A 241 -0.57 -1.88 -10.58
CA TYR A 241 0.61 -1.72 -9.72
C TYR A 241 1.55 -0.62 -10.21
N MET A 242 0.99 0.56 -10.52
CA MET A 242 1.82 1.68 -10.93
C MET A 242 2.70 2.19 -9.78
N PRO A 243 4.04 2.25 -9.95
CA PRO A 243 4.95 2.70 -8.91
C PRO A 243 4.63 4.12 -8.42
N GLU A 244 4.21 5.00 -9.33
CA GLU A 244 3.87 6.38 -8.99
C GLU A 244 2.67 6.47 -8.05
N GLU A 245 1.75 5.52 -8.09
CA GLU A 245 0.60 5.46 -7.18
C GLU A 245 0.97 5.02 -5.76
N ASN A 246 2.15 4.43 -5.55
CA ASN A 246 2.62 3.97 -4.24
C ASN A 246 3.28 5.08 -3.41
N VAL A 247 3.43 6.29 -3.95
CA VAL A 247 3.96 7.45 -3.19
C VAL A 247 2.91 7.91 -2.16
N ILE A 248 3.10 7.55 -0.89
CA ILE A 248 2.17 7.87 0.20
C ILE A 248 2.68 8.98 1.14
N MET A 249 3.94 9.38 1.01
CA MET A 249 4.59 10.43 1.79
C MET A 249 5.50 11.24 0.87
N ASP A 250 5.61 12.55 1.09
CA ASP A 250 6.61 13.36 0.38
C ASP A 250 8.01 12.95 0.81
N GLU A 251 8.95 12.89 -0.13
CA GLU A 251 10.35 12.72 0.22
C GLU A 251 10.77 13.91 1.10
N PRO A 252 11.31 13.67 2.31
CA PRO A 252 11.73 14.75 3.17
C PRO A 252 12.75 15.62 2.42
N THR A 253 12.52 16.92 2.43
CA THR A 253 13.36 17.88 1.73
C THR A 253 14.64 18.15 2.53
N ASP A 254 15.70 18.64 1.87
CA ASP A 254 16.93 19.02 2.57
C ASP A 254 16.67 20.05 3.71
N GLU A 255 15.60 20.85 3.61
CA GLU A 255 15.16 21.78 4.66
C GLU A 255 14.64 21.07 5.91
N ASP A 256 13.98 19.91 5.76
CA ASP A 256 13.48 19.08 6.87
C ASP A 256 14.62 18.39 7.64
N PHE A 257 15.79 18.25 7.02
CA PHE A 257 17.02 17.74 7.63
C PHE A 257 17.95 18.83 8.18
N CYS A 258 17.67 20.10 7.91
CA CYS A 258 18.46 21.24 8.42
C CYS A 258 18.15 21.51 9.90
N VAL A 259 18.59 20.61 10.78
CA VAL A 259 18.82 20.94 12.19
C VAL A 259 20.02 21.90 12.25
N PRO A 260 20.02 22.96 13.10
CA PRO A 260 21.22 23.77 13.31
C PRO A 260 22.43 22.88 13.62
N LEU A 261 23.44 22.95 12.75
CA LEU A 261 24.63 22.10 12.78
C LEU A 261 25.43 22.32 14.08
N GLU A 262 25.22 21.47 15.09
CA GLU A 262 26.31 21.05 15.95
C GLU A 262 26.94 19.79 15.36
N THR A 263 27.95 20.05 14.53
CA THR A 263 28.97 19.18 13.95
C THR A 263 28.98 17.72 14.40
N VAL A 264 28.39 16.83 13.59
CA VAL A 264 28.79 15.40 13.57
C VAL A 264 29.25 15.05 12.15
N LYS A 265 30.57 14.89 12.01
CA LYS A 265 31.18 14.38 10.78
C LYS A 265 30.90 12.89 10.65
N LEU A 266 30.10 12.48 9.66
CA LEU A 266 30.05 11.09 9.22
C LEU A 266 30.29 11.01 7.72
N VAL A 267 31.38 10.30 7.38
CA VAL A 267 31.82 9.99 6.02
C VAL A 267 31.02 8.79 5.53
N VAL A 268 30.38 8.90 4.36
CA VAL A 268 29.70 7.78 3.68
C VAL A 268 30.51 7.39 2.44
N PRO A 269 31.00 6.14 2.33
CA PRO A 269 31.46 5.61 1.04
C PRO A 269 30.28 5.02 0.26
N GLN A 270 30.14 5.44 -0.99
CA GLN A 270 29.21 4.88 -1.98
C GLN A 270 29.54 3.42 -2.31
N MET A 271 28.51 2.58 -2.53
CA MET A 271 28.64 1.35 -3.30
C MET A 271 27.50 1.15 -4.30
N LYS A 272 27.90 0.72 -5.50
CA LYS A 272 27.12 0.50 -6.71
C LYS A 272 26.32 -0.81 -6.66
N SER A 273 25.24 -0.85 -7.44
CA SER A 273 24.38 -2.01 -7.69
C SER A 273 25.06 -3.10 -8.52
N LYS A 274 24.67 -4.38 -8.29
CA LYS A 274 24.41 -5.34 -9.37
C LYS A 274 23.72 -6.65 -8.93
N ALA A 275 22.76 -7.03 -9.77
CA ALA A 275 22.31 -8.36 -10.24
C ALA A 275 21.83 -9.44 -9.25
N LEU A 276 20.60 -9.89 -9.52
CA LEU A 276 19.91 -11.08 -9.02
C LEU A 276 20.56 -12.37 -9.56
N ASP A 277 20.61 -13.40 -8.72
CA ASP A 277 20.67 -14.80 -9.13
C ASP A 277 19.66 -15.64 -8.33
N LEU A 278 19.00 -16.55 -9.05
CA LEU A 278 17.95 -17.48 -8.62
C LEU A 278 18.56 -18.74 -8.00
N ASP A 279 18.41 -18.93 -6.69
CA ASP A 279 18.28 -20.25 -6.06
C ASP A 279 17.68 -20.09 -4.65
N GLY A 280 16.81 -21.01 -4.23
CA GLY A 280 15.90 -20.89 -3.10
C GLY A 280 16.53 -20.94 -1.71
N GLY A 281 17.46 -20.04 -1.40
CA GLY A 281 17.99 -19.81 -0.06
C GLY A 281 18.86 -18.54 0.01
N LEU A 282 18.80 -17.84 1.14
CA LEU A 282 19.45 -16.53 1.35
C LEU A 282 20.89 -16.47 0.82
N SER A 283 21.22 -15.44 0.04
CA SER A 283 22.56 -15.22 -0.48
C SER A 283 23.57 -14.98 0.65
N VAL A 284 24.87 -15.13 0.37
CA VAL A 284 25.94 -14.88 1.36
C VAL A 284 25.92 -13.41 1.81
N GLU A 285 25.58 -12.50 0.91
CA GLU A 285 25.40 -11.08 1.14
C GLU A 285 24.21 -10.81 2.06
N GLU A 286 23.07 -11.46 1.81
CA GLU A 286 21.88 -11.38 2.67
C GLU A 286 22.12 -11.97 4.06
N LEU A 287 22.85 -13.08 4.18
CA LEU A 287 23.23 -13.66 5.47
C LEU A 287 24.15 -12.72 6.26
N LYS A 288 25.14 -12.11 5.61
CA LYS A 288 26.01 -11.10 6.22
C LYS A 288 25.23 -9.87 6.66
N GLU A 289 24.27 -9.42 5.86
CA GLU A 289 23.44 -8.28 6.17
C GLU A 289 22.49 -8.57 7.35
N ARG A 290 21.84 -9.73 7.37
CA ARG A 290 21.00 -10.18 8.50
C ARG A 290 21.80 -10.32 9.79
N LEU A 291 23.01 -10.89 9.74
CA LEU A 291 23.91 -10.97 10.90
C LEU A 291 24.31 -9.59 11.42
N LYS A 292 24.56 -8.63 10.52
CA LYS A 292 24.86 -7.23 10.88
C LYS A 292 23.67 -6.57 11.58
N TRP A 293 22.45 -6.78 11.10
CA TRP A 293 21.24 -6.22 11.71
C TRP A 293 20.93 -6.84 13.07
N ILE A 294 21.07 -8.16 13.22
CA ILE A 294 20.89 -8.83 14.51
C ILE A 294 21.92 -8.33 15.53
N ALA A 295 23.19 -8.15 15.12
CA ALA A 295 24.22 -7.59 16.00
C ALA A 295 23.87 -6.17 16.48
N LYS A 296 23.39 -5.31 15.57
CA LYS A 296 22.94 -3.95 15.94
C LYS A 296 21.75 -3.97 16.90
N LEU A 297 20.78 -4.85 16.68
CA LEU A 297 19.60 -4.96 17.55
C LEU A 297 19.96 -5.50 18.94
N LEU A 298 20.92 -6.43 19.03
CA LEU A 298 21.41 -6.92 20.32
C LEU A 298 22.17 -5.84 21.10
N ILE A 299 22.96 -4.99 20.42
CA ILE A 299 23.63 -3.83 21.03
C ILE A 299 22.59 -2.83 21.53
N TYR A 300 21.61 -2.49 20.69
CA TYR A 300 20.53 -1.57 21.08
C TYR A 300 19.69 -2.10 22.26
N ALA A 301 19.41 -3.40 22.27
CA ALA A 301 18.70 -4.04 23.37
C ALA A 301 19.48 -3.96 24.70
N ASP A 302 20.80 -4.11 24.65
CA ASP A 302 21.69 -3.94 25.80
C ASP A 302 21.69 -2.48 26.29
N GLU A 303 21.80 -1.50 25.38
CA GLU A 303 21.72 -0.06 25.68
C GLU A 303 20.37 0.35 26.31
N LYS A 304 19.29 -0.35 25.98
CA LYS A 304 17.94 -0.12 26.53
C LYS A 304 17.62 -0.97 27.75
N GLY A 305 18.57 -1.76 28.26
CA GLY A 305 18.39 -2.58 29.46
C GLY A 305 17.38 -3.72 29.28
N ILE A 306 17.16 -4.19 28.04
CA ILE A 306 16.28 -5.32 27.76
C ILE A 306 16.95 -6.60 28.29
N SER A 307 16.19 -7.43 29.01
CA SER A 307 16.75 -8.66 29.61
C SER A 307 17.25 -9.64 28.55
N ALA A 308 18.33 -10.37 28.86
CA ALA A 308 18.92 -11.36 27.96
C ALA A 308 17.93 -12.47 27.55
N ASP A 309 16.97 -12.80 28.43
CA ASP A 309 15.92 -13.79 28.16
C ASP A 309 14.93 -13.32 27.09
N SER A 310 14.65 -12.00 27.05
CA SER A 310 13.75 -11.38 26.06
C SER A 310 14.35 -11.35 24.65
N VAL A 311 15.68 -11.45 24.52
CA VAL A 311 16.40 -11.49 23.23
C VAL A 311 16.98 -12.87 22.90
N SER A 312 16.59 -13.91 23.66
CA SER A 312 17.07 -15.29 23.48
C SER A 312 16.80 -15.83 22.06
N GLY A 313 15.61 -15.58 21.51
CA GLY A 313 15.26 -15.94 20.13
C GLY A 313 16.15 -15.27 19.08
N MET A 314 16.56 -14.02 19.29
CA MET A 314 17.46 -13.30 18.39
C MET A 314 18.88 -13.88 18.41
N ARG A 315 19.35 -14.35 19.57
CA ARG A 315 20.65 -15.05 19.68
C ARG A 315 20.61 -16.42 18.99
N ILE A 316 19.48 -17.12 19.02
CA ILE A 316 19.26 -18.37 18.28
C ILE A 316 19.32 -18.10 16.77
N LEU A 317 18.61 -17.07 16.29
CA LEU A 317 18.66 -16.62 14.89
C LEU A 317 20.07 -16.20 14.47
N GLN A 318 20.81 -15.50 15.33
CA GLN A 318 22.20 -15.13 15.07
C GLN A 318 23.09 -16.36 14.89
N ARG A 319 22.91 -17.39 15.73
CA ARG A 319 23.65 -18.65 15.62
C ARG A 319 23.31 -19.39 14.34
N ASP A 320 22.02 -19.51 14.03
CA ASP A 320 21.56 -20.23 12.84
C ASP A 320 22.07 -19.58 11.55
N PHE A 321 22.00 -18.24 11.42
CA PHE A 321 22.57 -17.56 10.26
C PHE A 321 24.10 -17.67 10.18
N ARG A 322 24.80 -17.73 11.32
CA ARG A 322 26.25 -17.94 11.35
C ARG A 322 26.61 -19.36 10.90
N ASP A 323 25.84 -20.36 11.30
CA ASP A 323 26.02 -21.75 10.89
C ASP A 323 25.70 -21.94 9.40
N GLN A 324 24.65 -21.29 8.88
CA GLN A 324 24.35 -21.26 7.44
C GLN A 324 25.47 -20.58 6.64
N LEU A 325 26.00 -19.47 7.15
CA LEU A 325 27.13 -18.77 6.52
C LEU A 325 28.39 -19.63 6.50
N ASN A 326 28.72 -20.29 7.61
CA ASN A 326 29.89 -21.19 7.71
C ASN A 326 29.78 -22.40 6.78
N LYS A 327 28.60 -23.04 6.70
CA LYS A 327 28.35 -24.15 5.76
C LYS A 327 28.56 -23.74 4.30
N ARG A 328 28.22 -22.50 3.94
CA ARG A 328 28.48 -21.99 2.58
C ARG A 328 29.96 -21.72 2.32
N PHE A 329 30.73 -21.30 3.33
CA PHE A 329 32.20 -21.19 3.20
C PHE A 329 32.90 -22.56 3.15
N GLU A 330 32.41 -23.57 3.86
CA GLU A 330 32.93 -24.95 3.78
C GLU A 330 32.60 -25.64 2.45
N GLY A 331 31.43 -25.34 1.85
CA GLY A 331 31.06 -25.79 0.50
C GLY A 331 31.91 -25.18 -0.62
N ILE A 332 32.48 -23.99 -0.40
CA ILE A 332 33.39 -23.33 -1.37
C ILE A 332 34.81 -23.94 -1.29
N ASN A 333 35.26 -24.37 -0.11
CA ASN A 333 36.57 -24.99 0.07
C ASN A 333 36.62 -26.49 -0.29
N SER A 334 35.48 -27.16 -0.41
CA SER A 334 35.40 -28.58 -0.81
C SER A 334 35.40 -28.79 -2.33
N ASN A 335 35.27 -27.72 -3.13
CA ASN A 335 35.38 -27.75 -4.59
C ASN A 335 36.78 -27.41 -5.13
N ILE A 336 37.81 -27.39 -4.27
CA ILE A 336 39.22 -27.31 -4.67
C ILE A 336 39.92 -28.63 -4.28
N VAL A 337 39.58 -29.71 -4.97
CA VAL A 337 40.43 -30.92 -5.10
C VAL A 337 40.31 -31.46 -6.53
N LEU A 338 41.02 -30.81 -7.45
CA LEU A 338 42.09 -31.34 -8.33
C LEU A 338 42.36 -30.34 -9.46
#